data_AF-A0A1M4Y0X4-F1
#
_entry.id   AF-A0A1M4Y0X4-F1
#
_cell.length_a   1.000
_cell.length_b   1.000
_cell.length_c   1.000
_cell.angle_alpha   90.00
_cell.angle_beta   90.00
_cell.angle_gamma   90.00
#
_symmetry.space_group_name_H-M   'P 1'
#
loop_
_entity.id
_entity.type
_entity.pdbx_description
1 polymer ?
#
loop_
_entity_poly.entity_id
_entity_poly.type
_entity_poly.pdbx_seq_one_letter_code
_entity_poly.pdbx_strand_id
1 'polypeptide(L)'
;MMTNENSTEILKKIEFLEKTEGYKVKRPGHIFNDLINNFRDSVSKEHLVDLYYYMNISEKSLHDFRGMNIVAGNYKCSKIDEIGDLFIQPLEKGMYSLHYALLAYKEYVENNSDKAIQYLQKAIANSIEQSETFGYFSITIGEQTLNKIRVYAREKEVDHVISETSKIISLFVFNIDQENLKCRDKIMELDVEEKYGMIQHIINGTEIALSKAFTYEDKLDIFKKIFSQVLMNTAEYTDFENLLWAFQVISDIGKLPEEKWLENVNSSFYKLKYAPKSLQKIIVQTVISYSKDHLQEFVMKPAFNENIKFLEVNLN
;
A
#
# COMPACT_ATOMS: atom_id res chain seq x y z
N MET A 1 5.84 34.67 13.21
CA MET A 1 6.67 35.50 12.31
C MET A 1 7.66 34.60 11.60
N MET A 2 7.51 34.37 10.29
CA MET A 2 8.46 33.58 9.49
C MET A 2 9.78 34.35 9.32
N THR A 3 10.91 33.66 9.38
CA THR A 3 12.21 34.20 8.96
C THR A 3 12.34 34.14 7.43
N ASN A 4 12.86 35.21 6.82
CA ASN A 4 12.93 35.42 5.36
C ASN A 4 13.57 34.28 4.54
N GLU A 5 14.42 33.46 5.15
CA GLU A 5 15.16 32.40 4.43
C GLU A 5 14.28 31.19 4.09
N ASN A 6 13.38 30.77 4.99
CA ASN A 6 12.52 29.60 4.75
C ASN A 6 11.44 29.87 3.70
N SER A 7 10.89 31.08 3.65
CA SER A 7 9.90 31.49 2.64
C SER A 7 10.52 31.51 1.23
N THR A 8 11.79 31.91 1.12
CA THR A 8 12.50 32.00 -0.16
C THR A 8 12.75 30.62 -0.79
N GLU A 9 13.04 29.59 0.01
CA GLU A 9 13.27 28.23 -0.49
C GLU A 9 11.97 27.54 -0.95
N ILE A 10 10.86 27.79 -0.24
CA ILE A 10 9.52 27.31 -0.62
C ILE A 10 9.07 27.95 -1.94
N LEU A 11 9.27 29.26 -2.10
CA LEU A 11 8.93 29.98 -3.34
C LEU A 11 9.69 29.43 -4.55
N LYS A 12 10.99 29.12 -4.40
CA LYS A 12 11.79 28.48 -5.47
C LYS A 12 11.26 27.10 -5.87
N LYS A 13 10.72 26.34 -4.92
CA LYS A 13 10.14 25.01 -5.17
C LYS A 13 8.82 25.12 -5.95
N ILE A 14 8.02 26.16 -5.66
CA ILE A 14 6.80 26.49 -6.41
C ILE A 14 7.16 26.90 -7.85
N GLU A 15 8.13 27.81 -8.03
CA GLU A 15 8.60 28.27 -9.36
C GLU A 15 9.20 27.13 -10.21
N PHE A 16 9.85 26.14 -9.59
CA PHE A 16 10.38 24.96 -10.29
C PHE A 16 9.26 24.07 -10.85
N LEU A 17 8.17 23.91 -10.12
CA LEU A 17 7.00 23.15 -10.56
C LEU A 17 6.28 23.85 -11.73
N GLU A 18 6.24 25.18 -11.74
CA GLU A 18 5.68 25.97 -12.85
C GLU A 18 6.43 25.79 -14.18
N LYS A 19 7.72 25.44 -14.15
CA LYS A 19 8.54 25.27 -15.37
C LYS A 19 8.50 23.89 -16.00
N THR A 20 7.78 22.92 -15.40
CA THR A 20 7.79 21.51 -15.86
C THR A 20 6.50 21.03 -16.55
N GLU A 21 5.72 21.95 -17.11
CA GLU A 21 4.66 21.59 -18.07
C GLU A 21 5.25 21.25 -19.45
N GLY A 22 5.56 19.97 -19.61
CA GLY A 22 5.94 19.38 -20.88
C GLY A 22 5.99 17.87 -20.69
N TYR A 23 4.91 17.19 -21.09
CA TYR A 23 4.71 15.74 -21.16
C TYR A 23 5.84 14.92 -20.53
N LYS A 24 5.67 14.56 -19.25
CA LYS A 24 6.50 13.58 -18.56
C LYS A 24 5.59 12.50 -18.00
N VAL A 25 5.89 11.25 -18.34
CA VAL A 25 5.39 10.05 -17.66
C VAL A 25 5.35 10.34 -16.17
N LYS A 26 4.15 10.37 -15.56
CA LYS A 26 3.96 10.63 -14.14
C LYS A 26 4.72 9.55 -13.36
N ARG A 27 5.93 9.88 -12.89
CA ARG A 27 6.47 9.17 -11.72
C ARG A 27 5.45 9.42 -10.60
N PRO A 28 5.07 8.42 -9.79
CA PRO A 28 4.12 8.62 -8.71
C PRO A 28 4.57 9.82 -7.88
N GLY A 29 3.80 10.90 -7.97
CA GLY A 29 4.02 12.08 -7.16
C GLY A 29 3.71 11.75 -5.71
N HIS A 30 4.28 12.49 -4.78
CA HIS A 30 3.75 12.49 -3.42
C HIS A 30 2.29 12.94 -3.49
N ILE A 31 1.33 12.19 -2.93
CA ILE A 31 -0.11 12.46 -3.10
C ILE A 31 -0.52 13.89 -2.72
N PHE A 32 0.16 14.48 -1.74
CA PHE A 32 0.04 15.92 -1.43
C PHE A 32 0.26 16.82 -2.66
N ASN A 33 1.31 16.61 -3.45
CA ASN A 33 1.57 17.41 -4.64
C ASN A 33 0.46 17.22 -5.69
N ASP A 34 -0.04 16.00 -5.84
CA ASP A 34 -1.15 15.72 -6.77
C ASP A 34 -2.44 16.42 -6.30
N LEU A 35 -2.74 16.37 -5.00
CA LEU A 35 -3.86 17.08 -4.38
C LEU A 35 -3.76 18.59 -4.59
N ILE A 36 -2.61 19.19 -4.28
CA ILE A 36 -2.37 20.63 -4.44
C ILE A 36 -2.47 21.03 -5.92
N ASN A 37 -1.89 20.26 -6.83
CA ASN A 37 -1.96 20.57 -8.26
C ASN A 37 -3.38 20.48 -8.80
N ASN A 38 -4.20 19.54 -8.31
CA ASN A 38 -5.61 19.42 -8.72
C ASN A 38 -6.45 20.63 -8.33
N PHE A 39 -6.14 21.27 -7.19
CA PHE A 39 -6.93 22.37 -6.63
C PHE A 39 -6.20 23.71 -6.61
N ARG A 40 -5.07 23.83 -7.31
CA ARG A 40 -4.18 24.99 -7.25
C ARG A 40 -4.91 26.30 -7.54
N ASP A 41 -5.76 26.30 -8.56
CA ASP A 41 -6.49 27.51 -8.99
C ASP A 41 -7.64 27.89 -8.05
N SER A 42 -8.01 27.00 -7.12
CA SER A 42 -9.06 27.21 -6.13
C SER A 42 -8.54 27.73 -4.79
N VAL A 43 -7.23 27.96 -4.67
CA VAL A 43 -6.54 28.27 -3.40
C VAL A 43 -5.63 29.49 -3.59
N SER A 44 -5.60 30.40 -2.63
CA SER A 44 -4.72 31.57 -2.70
C SER A 44 -3.23 31.19 -2.58
N LYS A 45 -2.35 32.02 -3.15
CA LYS A 45 -0.90 31.78 -3.08
C LYS A 45 -0.37 31.73 -1.66
N GLU A 46 -0.87 32.62 -0.79
CA GLU A 46 -0.51 32.67 0.63
C GLU A 46 -0.87 31.34 1.30
N HIS A 47 -2.06 30.82 1.02
CA HIS A 47 -2.53 29.58 1.59
C HIS A 47 -1.76 28.36 1.06
N LEU A 48 -1.38 28.35 -0.22
CA LEU A 48 -0.51 27.32 -0.78
C LEU A 48 0.85 27.30 -0.05
N VAL A 49 1.44 28.46 0.24
CA VAL A 49 2.70 28.56 0.99
C VAL A 49 2.55 27.94 2.38
N ASP A 50 1.45 28.23 3.07
CA ASP A 50 1.18 27.67 4.40
C ASP A 50 1.01 26.13 4.35
N LEU A 51 0.30 25.59 3.36
CA LEU A 51 0.16 24.15 3.16
C LEU A 51 1.49 23.47 2.83
N TYR A 52 2.33 24.07 1.99
CA TYR A 52 3.67 23.56 1.70
C TYR A 52 4.58 23.59 2.93
N TYR A 53 4.48 24.66 3.74
CA TYR A 53 5.21 24.77 4.99
C TYR A 53 4.79 23.68 5.99
N TYR A 54 3.48 23.50 6.16
CA TYR A 54 2.90 22.42 6.96
C TYR A 54 3.47 21.07 6.55
N MET A 55 3.38 20.72 5.26
CA MET A 55 3.83 19.42 4.78
C MET A 55 5.33 19.22 4.88
N ASN A 56 6.12 20.28 4.71
CA ASN A 56 7.56 20.21 4.93
C ASN A 56 7.91 19.86 6.39
N ILE A 57 7.18 20.41 7.37
CA ILE A 57 7.38 20.04 8.78
C ILE A 57 6.90 18.61 9.03
N SER A 58 5.74 18.24 8.49
CA SER A 58 5.17 16.88 8.57
C SER A 58 6.17 15.83 8.06
N GLU A 59 6.73 16.01 6.87
CA GLU A 59 7.72 15.09 6.29
C GLU A 59 9.01 15.02 7.10
N LYS A 60 9.48 16.15 7.65
CA LYS A 60 10.65 16.16 8.55
C LYS A 60 10.37 15.43 9.85
N SER A 61 9.16 15.54 10.39
CA SER A 61 8.73 14.79 11.58
C SER A 61 8.68 13.29 11.30
N LEU A 62 8.08 12.87 10.18
CA LEU A 62 8.08 11.47 9.72
C LEU A 62 9.50 10.93 9.52
N HIS A 63 10.39 11.73 8.93
CA HIS A 63 11.79 11.34 8.74
C HIS A 63 12.48 11.05 10.08
N ASP A 64 12.33 11.93 11.07
CA ASP A 64 12.89 11.72 12.41
C ASP A 64 12.32 10.47 13.09
N PHE A 65 11.00 10.27 13.03
CA PHE A 65 10.36 9.08 13.60
C PHE A 65 10.87 7.78 12.93
N ARG A 66 11.03 7.78 11.61
CA ARG A 66 11.61 6.65 10.86
C ARG A 66 13.06 6.38 11.25
N GLY A 67 13.80 7.44 11.60
CA GLY A 67 15.16 7.39 12.14
C GLY A 67 15.22 7.10 13.65
N MET A 68 14.10 6.75 14.29
CA MET A 68 13.99 6.51 15.74
C MET A 68 14.36 7.73 16.62
N ASN A 69 14.38 8.94 16.06
CA ASN A 69 14.59 10.18 16.81
C ASN A 69 13.24 10.75 17.30
N ILE A 70 12.64 10.06 18.27
CA ILE A 70 11.29 10.36 18.77
C ILE A 70 11.18 11.79 19.32
N VAL A 71 12.20 12.27 20.03
CA VAL A 71 12.21 13.62 20.62
C VAL A 71 12.18 14.70 19.54
N ALA A 72 13.03 14.59 18.50
CA ALA A 72 13.04 15.55 17.41
C ALA A 72 11.74 15.50 16.58
N GLY A 73 11.22 14.29 16.35
CA GLY A 73 9.94 14.08 15.67
C GLY A 73 8.79 14.75 16.41
N ASN A 74 8.72 14.56 17.73
CA ASN A 74 7.71 15.19 18.59
C ASN A 74 7.82 16.71 18.63
N TYR A 75 9.03 17.26 18.73
CA TYR A 75 9.24 18.71 18.66
C TYR A 75 8.78 19.31 17.32
N LYS A 76 8.97 18.60 16.20
CA LYS A 76 8.46 19.04 14.90
C LYS A 76 6.94 18.90 14.82
N CYS A 77 6.38 17.82 15.38
CA CYS A 77 4.93 17.61 15.44
C CYS A 77 4.24 18.71 16.27
N SER A 78 4.80 19.13 17.41
CA SER A 78 4.19 20.21 18.21
C SER A 78 4.14 21.55 17.47
N LYS A 79 5.11 21.82 16.59
CA LYS A 79 5.06 23.00 15.71
C LYS A 79 3.91 22.96 14.72
N ILE A 80 3.45 21.76 14.35
CA ILE A 80 2.29 21.60 13.47
C ILE A 80 1.01 21.96 14.22
N ASP A 81 0.89 21.57 15.48
CA ASP A 81 -0.30 21.88 16.30
C ASP A 81 -0.44 23.40 16.54
N GLU A 82 0.68 24.12 16.61
CA GLU A 82 0.72 25.58 16.73
C GLU A 82 0.28 26.33 15.47
N ILE A 83 0.24 25.65 14.31
CA ILE A 83 -0.09 26.29 13.02
C ILE A 83 -1.60 26.58 12.88
N GLY A 84 -2.46 26.04 13.75
CA GLY A 84 -3.91 26.30 13.72
C GLY A 84 -4.59 25.75 12.46
N ASP A 85 -5.91 25.89 12.35
CA ASP A 85 -6.73 25.24 11.32
C ASP A 85 -6.50 25.84 9.92
N LEU A 86 -5.45 25.36 9.25
CA LEU A 86 -5.05 25.77 7.90
C LEU A 86 -5.77 25.00 6.79
N PHE A 87 -6.61 24.01 7.09
CA PHE A 87 -7.14 23.15 6.04
C PHE A 87 -8.44 23.73 5.52
N ILE A 88 -8.49 24.05 4.22
CA ILE A 88 -9.64 24.68 3.59
C ILE A 88 -10.21 23.81 2.48
N GLN A 89 -11.50 24.00 2.18
CA GLN A 89 -12.11 23.44 1.00
C GLN A 89 -11.43 23.99 -0.27
N PRO A 90 -11.24 23.17 -1.32
CA PRO A 90 -11.72 21.79 -1.50
C PRO A 90 -10.73 20.67 -1.08
N LEU A 91 -9.61 21.02 -0.43
CA LEU A 91 -8.52 20.10 -0.08
C LEU A 91 -8.50 19.65 1.39
N GLU A 92 -9.43 20.18 2.20
CA GLU A 92 -9.48 20.03 3.64
C GLU A 92 -9.39 18.55 4.08
N LYS A 93 -10.20 17.69 3.47
CA LYS A 93 -10.28 16.27 3.82
C LYS A 93 -8.99 15.54 3.45
N GLY A 94 -8.40 15.85 2.31
CA GLY A 94 -7.11 15.31 1.90
C GLY A 94 -6.00 15.69 2.87
N MET A 95 -5.99 16.94 3.33
CA MET A 95 -5.04 17.39 4.35
C MET A 95 -5.25 16.75 5.72
N TYR A 96 -6.49 16.60 6.19
CA TYR A 96 -6.77 15.86 7.42
C TYR A 96 -6.39 14.38 7.32
N SER A 97 -6.56 13.74 6.16
CA SER A 97 -6.07 12.38 5.93
C SER A 97 -4.56 12.27 6.17
N LEU A 98 -3.78 13.16 5.56
CA LEU A 98 -2.32 13.19 5.71
C LEU A 98 -1.89 13.53 7.15
N HIS A 99 -2.59 14.46 7.80
CA HIS A 99 -2.35 14.79 9.21
C HIS A 99 -2.58 13.60 10.14
N TYR A 100 -3.72 12.92 10.00
CA TYR A 100 -4.01 11.75 10.83
C TYR A 100 -3.07 10.58 10.52
N ALA A 101 -2.58 10.44 9.29
CA ALA A 101 -1.54 9.47 8.97
C ALA A 101 -0.21 9.76 9.69
N LEU A 102 0.19 11.04 9.81
CA LEU A 102 1.33 11.46 10.62
C LEU A 102 1.12 11.11 12.10
N LEU A 103 -0.03 11.49 12.67
CA LEU A 103 -0.34 11.22 14.08
C LEU A 103 -0.40 9.72 14.36
N ALA A 104 -0.95 8.92 13.44
CA ALA A 104 -0.93 7.47 13.55
C ALA A 104 0.50 6.92 13.60
N TYR A 105 1.39 7.42 12.76
CA TYR A 105 2.78 6.97 12.74
C TYR A 105 3.52 7.36 14.03
N LYS A 106 3.27 8.57 14.57
CA LYS A 106 3.75 8.99 15.88
C LYS A 106 3.31 8.01 16.97
N GLU A 107 2.01 7.75 17.10
CA GLU A 107 1.49 6.84 18.13
C GLU A 107 2.03 5.41 17.94
N TYR A 108 2.22 4.97 16.69
CA TYR A 108 2.86 3.68 16.39
C TYR A 108 4.30 3.61 16.92
N VAL A 109 5.14 4.62 16.67
CA VAL A 109 6.54 4.60 17.18
C VAL A 109 6.61 4.80 18.70
N GLU A 110 5.60 5.42 19.29
CA GLU A 110 5.44 5.58 20.75
C GLU A 110 4.80 4.35 21.43
N ASN A 111 4.46 3.31 20.67
CA ASN A 111 3.85 2.06 21.15
C ASN A 111 2.40 2.20 21.66
N ASN A 112 1.66 3.19 21.17
CA ASN A 112 0.25 3.39 21.46
C ASN A 112 -0.62 2.85 20.31
N SER A 113 -0.61 1.53 20.11
CA SER A 113 -1.22 0.88 18.94
C SER A 113 -2.72 1.17 18.80
N ASP A 114 -3.49 1.21 19.89
CA ASP A 114 -4.92 1.56 19.85
C ASP A 114 -5.17 2.96 19.27
N LYS A 115 -4.38 3.95 19.70
CA LYS A 115 -4.48 5.32 19.17
C LYS A 115 -4.02 5.40 17.72
N ALA A 116 -2.97 4.65 17.36
CA ALA A 116 -2.53 4.58 15.98
C ALA A 116 -3.65 4.06 15.06
N ILE A 117 -4.36 3.00 15.48
CA ILE A 117 -5.53 2.47 14.74
C ILE A 117 -6.64 3.51 14.64
N GLN A 118 -6.99 4.21 15.73
CA GLN A 118 -8.03 5.25 15.71
C GLN A 118 -7.68 6.39 14.73
N TYR A 119 -6.42 6.84 14.70
CA TYR A 119 -5.99 7.85 13.73
C TYR A 119 -6.02 7.33 12.29
N LEU A 120 -5.63 6.08 12.04
CA LEU A 120 -5.73 5.49 10.70
C LEU A 120 -7.18 5.36 10.22
N GLN A 121 -8.11 5.02 11.11
CA GLN A 121 -9.55 5.01 10.78
C GLN A 121 -10.03 6.41 10.37
N LYS A 122 -9.62 7.46 11.07
CA LYS A 122 -9.92 8.85 10.68
C LYS A 122 -9.27 9.22 9.34
N ALA A 123 -8.03 8.80 9.10
CA ALA A 123 -7.33 9.06 7.85
C ALA A 123 -8.02 8.38 6.66
N ILE A 124 -8.46 7.13 6.83
CA ILE A 124 -9.23 6.39 5.82
C ILE A 124 -10.56 7.09 5.54
N ALA A 125 -11.32 7.48 6.58
CA ALA A 125 -12.59 8.18 6.40
C ALA A 125 -12.43 9.50 5.62
N ASN A 126 -11.41 10.30 5.95
CA ASN A 126 -11.11 11.54 5.23
C ASN A 126 -10.63 11.28 3.79
N SER A 127 -9.94 10.17 3.53
CA SER A 127 -9.54 9.78 2.18
C SER A 127 -10.74 9.40 1.31
N ILE A 128 -11.73 8.72 1.89
CA ILE A 128 -13.01 8.43 1.23
C ILE A 128 -13.71 9.73 0.86
N GLU A 129 -13.85 10.68 1.79
CA GLU A 129 -14.47 11.98 1.51
C GLU A 129 -13.72 12.78 0.44
N GLN A 130 -12.38 12.86 0.51
CA GLN A 130 -11.58 13.57 -0.49
C GLN A 130 -11.67 12.92 -1.88
N SER A 131 -11.86 11.59 -1.95
CA SER A 131 -12.02 10.90 -3.23
C SER A 131 -13.28 11.31 -4.00
N GLU A 132 -14.29 11.87 -3.32
CA GLU A 132 -15.50 12.37 -3.98
C GLU A 132 -15.21 13.59 -4.87
N THR A 133 -14.22 14.42 -4.49
CA THR A 133 -13.83 15.62 -5.24
C THR A 133 -12.54 15.44 -6.05
N PHE A 134 -11.69 14.48 -5.67
CA PHE A 134 -10.47 14.12 -6.39
C PHE A 134 -10.32 12.59 -6.42
N GLY A 135 -10.88 11.94 -7.44
CA GLY A 135 -10.99 10.47 -7.53
C GLY A 135 -9.68 9.71 -7.32
N TYR A 136 -8.56 10.23 -7.83
CA TYR A 136 -7.24 9.63 -7.64
C TYR A 136 -6.82 9.53 -6.17
N PHE A 137 -7.35 10.37 -5.27
CA PHE A 137 -7.07 10.29 -3.84
C PHE A 137 -7.55 8.98 -3.18
N SER A 138 -8.40 8.21 -3.85
CA SER A 138 -8.81 6.88 -3.38
C SER A 138 -7.63 5.92 -3.20
N ILE A 139 -6.48 6.13 -3.86
CA ILE A 139 -5.26 5.33 -3.60
C ILE A 139 -4.80 5.42 -2.15
N THR A 140 -5.01 6.56 -1.48
CA THR A 140 -4.60 6.79 -0.09
C THR A 140 -5.35 5.90 0.89
N ILE A 141 -6.54 5.40 0.53
CA ILE A 141 -7.28 4.40 1.33
C ILE A 141 -6.47 3.10 1.42
N GLY A 142 -5.87 2.67 0.31
CA GLY A 142 -4.96 1.52 0.27
C GLY A 142 -3.71 1.75 1.13
N GLU A 143 -3.10 2.93 1.03
CA GLU A 143 -1.91 3.29 1.80
C GLU A 143 -2.18 3.30 3.32
N GLN A 144 -3.27 3.92 3.76
CA GLN A 144 -3.60 3.99 5.18
C GLN A 144 -4.10 2.66 5.74
N THR A 145 -4.80 1.86 4.93
CA THR A 145 -5.18 0.49 5.33
C THR A 145 -3.94 -0.39 5.48
N LEU A 146 -2.94 -0.26 4.60
CA LEU A 146 -1.66 -0.95 4.78
C LEU A 146 -0.93 -0.52 6.05
N ASN A 147 -0.95 0.77 6.40
CA ASN A 147 -0.41 1.23 7.68
C ASN A 147 -1.16 0.60 8.86
N LYS A 148 -2.48 0.40 8.75
CA LYS A 148 -3.30 -0.29 9.76
C LYS A 148 -2.90 -1.76 9.90
N ILE A 149 -2.72 -2.45 8.77
CA ILE A 149 -2.21 -3.83 8.72
C ILE A 149 -0.83 -3.94 9.39
N ARG A 150 0.06 -2.96 9.21
CA ARG A 150 1.39 -2.95 9.86
C ARG A 150 1.29 -2.85 11.38
N VAL A 151 0.36 -2.07 11.90
CA VAL A 151 0.10 -2.00 13.35
C VAL A 151 -0.39 -3.36 13.85
N TYR A 152 -1.41 -3.95 13.22
CA TYR A 152 -1.93 -5.26 13.62
C TYR A 152 -0.88 -6.37 13.54
N ALA A 153 -0.05 -6.38 12.50
CA ALA A 153 1.04 -7.36 12.37
C ALA A 153 2.07 -7.24 13.50
N ARG A 154 2.38 -6.01 13.96
CA ARG A 154 3.28 -5.76 15.08
C ARG A 154 2.70 -6.28 16.40
N GLU A 155 1.41 -6.06 16.63
CA GLU A 155 0.68 -6.54 17.80
C GLU A 155 0.32 -8.04 17.72
N LYS A 156 0.65 -8.70 16.60
CA LYS A 156 0.33 -10.11 16.32
C LYS A 156 -1.18 -10.40 16.29
N GLU A 157 -1.97 -9.40 15.92
CA GLU A 157 -3.42 -9.49 15.72
C GLU A 157 -3.72 -10.13 14.36
N VAL A 158 -3.50 -11.46 14.25
CA VAL A 158 -3.52 -12.21 12.99
C VAL A 158 -4.88 -12.11 12.29
N ASP A 159 -5.98 -12.25 13.01
CA ASP A 159 -7.33 -12.20 12.44
C ASP A 159 -7.63 -10.83 11.81
N HIS A 160 -7.17 -9.76 12.46
CA HIS A 160 -7.26 -8.40 11.92
C HIS A 160 -6.38 -8.23 10.67
N VAL A 161 -5.16 -8.76 10.66
CA VAL A 161 -4.30 -8.74 9.45
C VAL A 161 -5.00 -9.44 8.28
N ILE A 162 -5.54 -10.64 8.50
CA ILE A 162 -6.23 -11.42 7.45
C ILE A 162 -7.45 -10.66 6.93
N SER A 163 -8.30 -10.19 7.84
CA SER A 163 -9.54 -9.49 7.50
C SER A 163 -9.26 -8.20 6.70
N GLU A 164 -8.40 -7.33 7.21
CA GLU A 164 -8.11 -6.04 6.58
C GLU A 164 -7.41 -6.19 5.23
N THR A 165 -6.45 -7.12 5.14
CA THR A 165 -5.74 -7.38 3.87
C THR A 165 -6.69 -7.94 2.82
N SER A 166 -7.58 -8.87 3.21
CA SER A 166 -8.55 -9.47 2.28
C SER A 166 -9.57 -8.45 1.79
N LYS A 167 -10.09 -7.61 2.69
CA LYS A 167 -11.02 -6.53 2.34
C LYS A 167 -10.41 -5.56 1.34
N ILE A 168 -9.22 -5.02 1.63
CA ILE A 168 -8.60 -4.01 0.76
C ILE A 168 -8.17 -4.58 -0.60
N ILE A 169 -7.67 -5.82 -0.66
CA ILE A 169 -7.39 -6.47 -1.95
C ILE A 169 -8.68 -6.67 -2.73
N SER A 170 -9.75 -7.16 -2.09
CA SER A 170 -11.04 -7.38 -2.75
C SER A 170 -11.64 -6.08 -3.28
N LEU A 171 -11.43 -4.97 -2.57
CA LEU A 171 -11.82 -3.65 -3.03
C LEU A 171 -11.11 -3.25 -4.33
N PHE A 172 -9.78 -3.38 -4.41
CA PHE A 172 -9.03 -3.00 -5.62
C PHE A 172 -9.15 -4.00 -6.77
N VAL A 173 -9.40 -5.28 -6.49
CA VAL A 173 -9.50 -6.34 -7.51
C VAL A 173 -10.93 -6.46 -8.08
N PHE A 174 -11.93 -6.44 -7.20
CA PHE A 174 -13.32 -6.75 -7.56
C PHE A 174 -14.26 -5.55 -7.41
N ASN A 175 -13.78 -4.42 -6.89
CA ASN A 175 -14.61 -3.28 -6.49
C ASN A 175 -15.71 -3.70 -5.49
N ILE A 176 -15.39 -4.65 -4.61
CA ILE A 176 -16.29 -5.09 -3.55
C ILE A 176 -15.84 -4.42 -2.25
N ASP A 177 -16.67 -3.48 -1.80
CA ASP A 177 -16.65 -2.99 -0.42
C ASP A 177 -18.01 -3.27 0.19
N GLN A 178 -18.07 -4.19 1.16
CA GLN A 178 -19.33 -4.50 1.86
C GLN A 178 -19.70 -3.41 2.89
N GLU A 179 -18.80 -2.49 3.22
CA GLU A 179 -18.96 -1.52 4.31
C GLU A 179 -18.96 -0.04 3.83
N ASN A 180 -18.36 0.30 2.68
CA ASN A 180 -18.31 1.69 2.16
C ASN A 180 -18.61 1.83 0.66
N LEU A 181 -19.90 1.86 0.31
CA LEU A 181 -20.39 1.99 -1.07
C LEU A 181 -19.86 3.22 -1.84
N LYS A 182 -19.53 4.32 -1.16
CA LYS A 182 -19.12 5.59 -1.79
C LYS A 182 -17.73 5.56 -2.44
N CYS A 183 -16.80 4.79 -1.87
CA CYS A 183 -15.44 4.71 -2.38
C CYS A 183 -15.35 3.82 -3.64
N ARG A 184 -16.27 2.85 -3.76
CA ARG A 184 -16.27 1.85 -4.82
C ARG A 184 -16.21 2.47 -6.21
N ASP A 185 -17.09 3.43 -6.48
CA ASP A 185 -17.20 4.05 -7.81
C ASP A 185 -15.92 4.80 -8.18
N LYS A 186 -15.27 5.44 -7.18
CA LYS A 186 -14.01 6.16 -7.38
C LYS A 186 -12.82 5.25 -7.61
N ILE A 187 -12.80 4.09 -6.95
CA ILE A 187 -11.80 3.07 -7.26
C ILE A 187 -12.06 2.47 -8.64
N MET A 188 -13.31 2.28 -9.06
CA MET A 188 -13.62 1.81 -10.41
C MET A 188 -13.08 2.74 -11.50
N GLU A 189 -13.11 4.06 -11.27
CA GLU A 189 -12.58 5.09 -12.17
C GLU A 189 -11.04 5.08 -12.30
N LEU A 190 -10.30 4.49 -11.34
CA LEU A 190 -8.85 4.33 -11.45
C LEU A 190 -8.47 3.41 -12.60
N ASP A 191 -7.33 3.68 -13.23
CA ASP A 191 -6.83 2.81 -14.28
C ASP A 191 -6.35 1.46 -13.71
N VAL A 192 -6.20 0.46 -14.60
CA VAL A 192 -5.78 -0.89 -14.20
C VAL A 192 -4.36 -0.89 -13.63
N GLU A 193 -3.49 0.01 -14.11
CA GLU A 193 -2.08 0.09 -13.68
C GLU A 193 -1.97 0.62 -12.24
N GLU A 194 -2.73 1.64 -11.89
CA GLU A 194 -2.86 2.23 -10.56
C GLU A 194 -3.42 1.21 -9.57
N LYS A 195 -4.51 0.51 -9.93
CA LYS A 195 -5.09 -0.57 -9.12
C LYS A 195 -4.06 -1.68 -8.90
N TYR A 196 -3.43 -2.16 -9.97
CA TYR A 196 -2.42 -3.20 -9.89
C TYR A 196 -1.22 -2.79 -9.03
N GLY A 197 -0.73 -1.56 -9.21
CA GLY A 197 0.34 -0.97 -8.42
C GLY A 197 0.01 -0.91 -6.93
N MET A 198 -1.22 -0.53 -6.59
CA MET A 198 -1.69 -0.52 -5.20
C MET A 198 -1.81 -1.93 -4.62
N ILE A 199 -2.36 -2.90 -5.36
CA ILE A 199 -2.45 -4.29 -4.91
C ILE A 199 -1.05 -4.86 -4.67
N GLN A 200 -0.11 -4.61 -5.58
CA GLN A 200 1.30 -4.98 -5.40
C GLN A 200 1.91 -4.32 -4.16
N HIS A 201 1.61 -3.04 -3.91
CA HIS A 201 2.08 -2.32 -2.73
C HIS A 201 1.54 -2.95 -1.43
N ILE A 202 0.24 -3.26 -1.38
CA ILE A 202 -0.42 -3.90 -0.23
C ILE A 202 0.18 -5.28 0.04
N ILE A 203 0.32 -6.13 -0.97
CA ILE A 203 0.84 -7.50 -0.81
C ILE A 203 2.28 -7.48 -0.33
N ASN A 204 3.15 -6.73 -1.01
CA ASN A 204 4.56 -6.67 -0.63
C ASN A 204 4.73 -6.00 0.75
N GLY A 205 3.96 -4.95 1.02
CA GLY A 205 3.98 -4.26 2.31
C GLY A 205 3.51 -5.14 3.46
N THR A 206 2.50 -5.99 3.23
CA THR A 206 2.01 -6.97 4.20
C THR A 206 3.05 -8.05 4.46
N GLU A 207 3.71 -8.57 3.42
CA GLU A 207 4.80 -9.54 3.58
C GLU A 207 5.96 -8.98 4.41
N ILE A 208 6.36 -7.73 4.15
CA ILE A 208 7.40 -7.04 4.93
C ILE A 208 6.97 -6.84 6.39
N ALA A 209 5.70 -6.48 6.62
CA ALA A 209 5.16 -6.30 7.97
C ALA A 209 5.21 -7.61 8.76
N LEU A 210 4.74 -8.71 8.15
CA LEU A 210 4.73 -10.02 8.77
C LEU A 210 6.14 -10.58 8.99
N SER A 211 7.09 -10.31 8.08
CA SER A 211 8.49 -10.77 8.21
C SER A 211 9.21 -10.26 9.46
N LYS A 212 8.69 -9.20 10.09
CA LYS A 212 9.25 -8.67 11.34
C LYS A 212 8.74 -9.41 12.58
N ALA A 213 7.63 -10.15 12.47
CA ALA A 213 6.91 -10.69 13.62
C ALA A 213 6.62 -12.21 13.56
N PHE A 214 6.70 -12.82 12.37
CA PHE A 214 6.25 -14.19 12.11
C PHE A 214 7.28 -15.03 11.35
N THR A 215 7.21 -16.36 11.52
CA THR A 215 8.02 -17.33 10.76
C THR A 215 7.55 -17.44 9.31
N TYR A 216 8.28 -18.19 8.46
CA TYR A 216 7.84 -18.41 7.08
C TYR A 216 6.53 -19.21 7.03
N GLU A 217 6.42 -20.24 7.87
CA GLU A 217 5.28 -21.14 7.95
C GLU A 217 4.01 -20.39 8.40
N ASP A 218 4.14 -19.54 9.42
CA ASP A 218 3.05 -18.68 9.90
C ASP A 218 2.58 -17.73 8.79
N LYS A 219 3.53 -17.08 8.11
CA LYS A 219 3.23 -16.17 7.00
C LYS A 219 2.50 -16.88 5.86
N LEU A 220 2.95 -18.08 5.53
CA LEU A 220 2.35 -18.89 4.49
C LEU A 220 0.89 -19.22 4.85
N ASP A 221 0.61 -19.65 6.07
CA ASP A 221 -0.77 -19.90 6.55
C ASP A 221 -1.65 -18.64 6.48
N ILE A 222 -1.11 -17.49 6.90
CA ILE A 222 -1.80 -16.19 6.81
C ILE A 222 -2.16 -15.87 5.35
N PHE A 223 -1.22 -15.98 4.41
CA PHE A 223 -1.49 -15.71 2.99
C PHE A 223 -2.46 -16.72 2.36
N LYS A 224 -2.41 -18.00 2.73
CA LYS A 224 -3.43 -18.99 2.31
C LYS A 224 -4.83 -18.55 2.71
N LYS A 225 -4.99 -18.10 3.96
CA LYS A 225 -6.29 -17.62 4.50
C LYS A 225 -6.75 -16.34 3.81
N ILE A 226 -5.86 -15.36 3.64
CA ILE A 226 -6.15 -14.10 2.92
C ILE A 226 -6.68 -14.42 1.51
N PHE A 227 -5.92 -15.19 0.73
CA PHE A 227 -6.32 -15.45 -0.66
C PHE A 227 -7.53 -16.39 -0.76
N SER A 228 -7.72 -17.31 0.18
CA SER A 228 -8.97 -18.07 0.28
C SER A 228 -10.18 -17.14 0.45
N GLN A 229 -10.09 -16.11 1.30
CA GLN A 229 -11.17 -15.15 1.50
C GLN A 229 -11.38 -14.24 0.29
N VAL A 230 -10.30 -13.73 -0.32
CA VAL A 230 -10.38 -12.89 -1.52
C VAL A 230 -11.09 -13.64 -2.66
N LEU A 231 -10.76 -14.92 -2.87
CA LEU A 231 -11.34 -15.74 -3.94
C LEU A 231 -12.81 -16.16 -3.73
N MET A 232 -13.36 -15.98 -2.53
CA MET A 232 -14.81 -16.17 -2.32
C MET A 232 -15.64 -15.11 -3.05
N ASN A 233 -15.02 -13.98 -3.38
CA ASN A 233 -15.62 -12.95 -4.21
C ASN A 233 -15.57 -13.38 -5.67
N THR A 234 -16.73 -13.55 -6.30
CA THR A 234 -16.83 -13.89 -7.72
C THR A 234 -17.12 -12.63 -8.52
N ALA A 235 -16.24 -12.33 -9.47
CA ALA A 235 -16.55 -11.49 -10.62
C ALA A 235 -16.18 -12.28 -11.87
N GLU A 236 -17.12 -12.44 -12.79
CA GLU A 236 -16.95 -13.29 -13.98
C GLU A 236 -15.86 -12.79 -14.94
N TYR A 237 -15.39 -11.54 -14.78
CA TYR A 237 -14.31 -10.94 -15.56
C TYR A 237 -13.53 -9.93 -14.72
N THR A 238 -12.22 -10.11 -14.60
CA THR A 238 -11.32 -9.09 -14.04
C THR A 238 -10.09 -8.92 -14.91
N ASP A 239 -9.56 -7.69 -14.97
CA ASP A 239 -8.28 -7.39 -15.63
C ASP A 239 -7.06 -8.01 -14.89
N PHE A 240 -7.31 -8.77 -13.82
CA PHE A 240 -6.32 -9.28 -12.89
C PHE A 240 -6.14 -10.81 -12.98
N GLU A 241 -6.39 -11.43 -14.12
CA GLU A 241 -6.35 -12.90 -14.30
C GLU A 241 -5.06 -13.56 -13.74
N ASN A 242 -3.88 -12.99 -14.07
CA ASN A 242 -2.59 -13.52 -13.59
C ASN A 242 -2.43 -13.42 -12.07
N LEU A 243 -2.98 -12.36 -11.48
CA LEU A 243 -2.96 -12.14 -10.03
C LEU A 243 -3.92 -13.11 -9.32
N LEU A 244 -5.13 -13.28 -9.86
CA LEU A 244 -6.11 -14.25 -9.35
C LEU A 244 -5.58 -15.68 -9.43
N TRP A 245 -4.87 -16.03 -10.50
CA TRP A 245 -4.17 -17.30 -10.58
C TRP A 245 -3.14 -17.47 -9.46
N ALA A 246 -2.32 -16.46 -9.17
CA ALA A 246 -1.36 -16.52 -8.07
C ALA A 246 -2.04 -16.67 -6.69
N PHE A 247 -3.16 -15.97 -6.48
CA PHE A 247 -3.98 -16.12 -5.28
C PHE A 247 -4.50 -17.55 -5.14
N GLN A 248 -5.02 -18.13 -6.24
CA GLN A 248 -5.53 -19.50 -6.25
C GLN A 248 -4.43 -20.51 -5.93
N VAL A 249 -3.28 -20.39 -6.59
CA VAL A 249 -2.10 -21.24 -6.34
C VAL A 249 -1.71 -21.22 -4.87
N ILE A 250 -1.64 -20.05 -4.24
CA ILE A 250 -1.27 -19.96 -2.82
C ILE A 250 -2.39 -20.53 -1.94
N SER A 251 -3.65 -20.20 -2.21
CA SER A 251 -4.82 -20.70 -1.48
C SER A 251 -4.93 -22.24 -1.49
N ASP A 252 -4.44 -22.89 -2.54
CA ASP A 252 -4.51 -24.35 -2.72
C ASP A 252 -3.38 -25.13 -2.02
N ILE A 253 -2.36 -24.46 -1.49
CA ILE A 253 -1.23 -25.12 -0.82
C ILE A 253 -1.72 -25.91 0.39
N GLY A 254 -1.59 -27.24 0.35
CA GLY A 254 -2.07 -28.16 1.39
C GLY A 254 -3.56 -28.53 1.30
N LYS A 255 -4.32 -27.98 0.34
CA LYS A 255 -5.67 -28.43 0.00
C LYS A 255 -5.65 -29.49 -1.10
N LEU A 256 -4.70 -29.39 -2.02
CA LEU A 256 -4.46 -30.37 -3.09
C LEU A 256 -3.32 -31.31 -2.71
N PRO A 257 -3.32 -32.57 -3.21
CA PRO A 257 -2.11 -33.40 -3.21
C PRO A 257 -0.95 -32.65 -3.86
N GLU A 258 0.26 -32.78 -3.30
CA GLU A 258 1.44 -31.98 -3.70
C GLU A 258 1.76 -32.12 -5.19
N GLU A 259 1.66 -33.32 -5.75
CA GLU A 259 1.86 -33.60 -7.17
C GLU A 259 0.90 -32.79 -8.06
N LYS A 260 -0.38 -32.76 -7.71
CA LYS A 260 -1.40 -31.99 -8.45
C LYS A 260 -1.18 -30.49 -8.32
N TRP A 261 -0.71 -30.03 -7.16
CA TRP A 261 -0.38 -28.63 -6.97
C TRP A 261 0.83 -28.23 -7.84
N LEU A 262 1.89 -29.05 -7.87
CA LEU A 262 3.06 -28.84 -8.72
C LEU A 262 2.71 -28.87 -10.21
N GLU A 263 1.83 -29.78 -10.64
CA GLU A 263 1.27 -29.82 -12.00
C GLU A 263 0.58 -28.50 -12.37
N ASN A 264 -0.30 -28.01 -11.49
CA ASN A 264 -1.02 -26.76 -11.69
C ASN A 264 -0.06 -25.59 -11.86
N VAL A 265 0.92 -25.45 -10.96
CA VAL A 265 1.93 -24.39 -11.02
C VAL A 265 2.76 -24.47 -12.30
N ASN A 266 3.22 -25.67 -12.68
CA ASN A 266 4.04 -25.86 -13.88
C ASN A 266 3.27 -25.56 -15.17
N SER A 267 1.98 -25.90 -15.25
CA SER A 267 1.15 -25.65 -16.44
C SER A 267 1.01 -24.17 -16.79
N SER A 268 1.10 -23.28 -15.79
CA SER A 268 0.85 -21.84 -15.92
C SER A 268 1.98 -20.98 -15.34
N PHE A 269 3.20 -21.54 -15.25
CA PHE A 269 4.33 -20.88 -14.58
C PHE A 269 4.65 -19.49 -15.16
N TYR A 270 4.45 -19.31 -16.47
CA TYR A 270 4.67 -18.03 -17.15
C TYR A 270 3.82 -16.88 -16.56
N LYS A 271 2.65 -17.18 -15.97
CA LYS A 271 1.79 -16.18 -15.30
C LYS A 271 2.46 -15.60 -14.05
N LEU A 272 3.35 -16.37 -13.40
CA LEU A 272 4.06 -15.95 -12.18
C LEU A 272 4.93 -14.72 -12.40
N LYS A 273 5.51 -14.55 -13.60
CA LYS A 273 6.32 -13.38 -13.97
C LYS A 273 5.57 -12.06 -13.77
N TYR A 274 4.25 -12.09 -13.89
CA TYR A 274 3.36 -10.93 -13.79
C TYR A 274 2.70 -10.79 -12.42
N ALA A 275 3.09 -11.59 -11.42
CA ALA A 275 2.57 -11.46 -10.06
C ALA A 275 3.47 -10.53 -9.20
N PRO A 276 2.97 -9.97 -8.08
CA PRO A 276 3.80 -9.27 -7.11
C PRO A 276 4.98 -10.11 -6.61
N LYS A 277 6.17 -9.51 -6.46
CA LYS A 277 7.41 -10.20 -6.07
C LYS A 277 7.26 -11.08 -4.83
N SER A 278 6.52 -10.63 -3.81
CA SER A 278 6.29 -11.44 -2.61
C SER A 278 5.52 -12.73 -2.91
N LEU A 279 4.54 -12.72 -3.82
CA LEU A 279 3.84 -13.95 -4.23
C LEU A 279 4.75 -14.87 -5.02
N GLN A 280 5.56 -14.31 -5.92
CA GLN A 280 6.56 -15.08 -6.67
C GLN A 280 7.47 -15.84 -5.72
N LYS A 281 8.01 -15.15 -4.70
CA LYS A 281 8.87 -15.73 -3.68
C LYS A 281 8.17 -16.84 -2.90
N ILE A 282 6.93 -16.60 -2.43
CA ILE A 282 6.16 -17.60 -1.69
C ILE A 282 5.95 -18.87 -2.53
N ILE A 283 5.52 -18.71 -3.78
CA ILE A 283 5.23 -19.83 -4.69
C ILE A 283 6.52 -20.60 -5.01
N VAL A 284 7.60 -19.91 -5.39
CA VAL A 284 8.89 -20.56 -5.73
C VAL A 284 9.46 -21.31 -4.52
N GLN A 285 9.43 -20.72 -3.33
CA GLN A 285 9.91 -21.38 -2.12
C GLN A 285 9.10 -22.63 -1.79
N THR A 286 7.77 -22.57 -1.95
CA THR A 286 6.88 -23.73 -1.75
C THR A 286 7.16 -24.82 -2.78
N VAL A 287 7.33 -24.44 -4.06
CA VAL A 287 7.71 -25.35 -5.14
C VAL A 287 9.02 -26.07 -4.80
N ILE A 288 10.05 -25.34 -4.37
CA ILE A 288 11.35 -25.94 -3.98
C ILE A 288 11.16 -26.91 -2.81
N SER A 289 10.31 -26.57 -1.84
CA SER A 289 10.01 -27.44 -0.69
C SER A 289 9.37 -28.75 -1.15
N TYR A 290 8.22 -28.70 -1.83
CA TYR A 290 7.52 -29.91 -2.28
C TYR A 290 8.33 -30.71 -3.30
N SER A 291 9.11 -30.04 -4.14
CA SER A 291 9.98 -30.74 -5.08
C SER A 291 11.05 -31.55 -4.36
N LYS A 292 11.57 -31.12 -3.20
CA LYS A 292 12.57 -31.90 -2.45
C LYS A 292 12.05 -33.26 -1.99
N ASP A 293 10.75 -33.33 -1.69
CA ASP A 293 10.09 -34.53 -1.20
C ASP A 293 9.60 -35.43 -2.35
N HIS A 294 9.43 -34.89 -3.57
CA HIS A 294 8.93 -35.57 -4.77
C HIS A 294 9.93 -35.58 -5.97
N LEU A 295 11.23 -35.43 -5.69
CA LEU A 295 12.31 -34.95 -6.58
C LEU A 295 12.61 -35.75 -7.87
N GLN A 296 12.05 -36.95 -8.10
CA GLN A 296 12.47 -37.76 -9.25
C GLN A 296 11.72 -37.50 -10.56
N GLU A 297 10.48 -37.00 -10.57
CA GLU A 297 9.70 -36.86 -11.82
C GLU A 297 9.46 -35.41 -12.28
N PHE A 298 9.40 -34.44 -11.36
CA PHE A 298 9.00 -33.06 -11.70
C PHE A 298 10.18 -32.13 -12.07
N VAL A 299 11.31 -32.26 -11.38
CA VAL A 299 12.53 -31.43 -11.57
C VAL A 299 13.28 -31.79 -12.86
N MET A 300 12.94 -32.90 -13.52
CA MET A 300 13.59 -33.35 -14.75
C MET A 300 13.06 -32.67 -16.03
N LYS A 301 12.01 -31.83 -15.96
CA LYS A 301 11.55 -31.06 -17.13
C LYS A 301 12.45 -29.82 -17.35
N PRO A 302 13.21 -29.73 -18.46
CA PRO A 302 14.20 -28.66 -18.67
C PRO A 302 13.64 -27.24 -18.52
N ALA A 303 12.40 -27.01 -19.00
CA ALA A 303 11.72 -25.74 -18.92
C ALA A 303 11.46 -25.27 -17.47
N PHE A 304 11.25 -26.20 -16.53
CA PHE A 304 11.00 -25.88 -15.13
C PHE A 304 12.27 -25.41 -14.41
N ASN A 305 13.40 -26.09 -14.66
CA ASN A 305 14.70 -25.68 -14.12
C ASN A 305 15.19 -24.35 -14.68
N GLU A 306 14.94 -24.06 -15.97
CA GLU A 306 15.26 -22.77 -16.57
C GLU A 306 14.42 -21.64 -15.94
N ASN A 307 13.14 -21.90 -15.72
CA ASN A 307 12.21 -20.95 -15.10
C ASN A 307 12.51 -20.67 -13.62
N ILE A 308 12.88 -21.68 -12.83
CA ILE A 308 13.29 -21.49 -11.43
C ILE A 308 14.63 -20.74 -11.35
N LYS A 309 15.62 -21.13 -12.16
CA LYS A 309 16.91 -20.41 -12.20
C LYS A 309 16.76 -18.96 -12.62
N PHE A 310 15.88 -18.66 -13.59
CA PHE A 310 15.57 -17.28 -13.97
C PHE A 310 15.01 -16.46 -12.79
N LEU A 311 14.17 -17.05 -11.94
CA LEU A 311 13.60 -16.34 -10.80
C LEU A 311 14.57 -16.25 -9.61
N GLU A 312 15.34 -17.30 -9.30
CA GLU A 312 16.36 -17.25 -8.23
C GLU A 312 17.42 -16.16 -8.46
N VAL A 313 17.80 -15.91 -9.72
CA VAL A 313 18.73 -14.84 -10.09
C VAL A 313 18.10 -13.44 -9.91
N ASN A 314 16.77 -13.33 -10.02
CA ASN A 314 16.04 -12.05 -9.96
C ASN A 314 15.38 -11.76 -8.59
N LEU A 315 15.43 -12.70 -7.65
CA LEU A 315 14.82 -12.61 -6.31
C LEU A 315 15.84 -12.43 -5.17
N ASN A 316 17.15 -12.53 -5.46
CA ASN A 316 18.25 -12.14 -4.57
C ASN A 316 18.58 -10.65 -4.71
#